data_AF-A0A821YLX9-F1
#
_entry.id   AF-A0A821YLX9-F1
#
_cell.length_a   1.000
_cell.length_b   1.000
_cell.length_c   1.000
_cell.angle_alpha   90.00
_cell.angle_beta   90.00
_cell.angle_gamma   90.00
#
_symmetry.space_group_name_H-M   'P 1'
#
loop_
_entity.id
_entity.type
_entity.pdbx_description
1 polymer ?
#
loop_
_entity_poly.entity_id
_entity_poly.type
_entity_poly.pdbx_seq_one_letter_code
_entity_poly.pdbx_strand_id
1 'polypeptide(L)'
;PGRVITKKFSYRETSVEINESVRGEDVFIVQSGCGEINDNLMELLIMINACKIASASRVTAVIPCFPYARQDRKDKVTEEKLFAL
;
A
#
# COMPACT_ATOMS: atom_id res chain seq x y z
N PRO A 1 -8.01 -18.55 -3.83
CA PRO A 1 -7.61 -17.12 -3.84
C PRO A 1 -8.85 -16.29 -3.51
N GLY A 2 -8.72 -15.34 -2.59
CA GLY A 2 -9.82 -14.47 -2.21
C GLY A 2 -10.31 -13.61 -3.37
N ARG A 3 -11.61 -13.34 -3.47
CA ARG A 3 -12.17 -12.51 -4.55
C ARG A 3 -12.18 -11.04 -4.12
N VAL A 4 -11.19 -10.31 -4.61
CA VAL A 4 -11.06 -8.86 -4.46
C VAL A 4 -11.29 -8.19 -5.81
N ILE A 5 -12.12 -7.14 -5.83
CA ILE A 5 -12.37 -6.33 -7.01
C ILE A 5 -11.61 -5.02 -6.83
N THR A 6 -10.70 -4.71 -7.74
CA THR A 6 -9.98 -3.44 -7.78
C THR A 6 -10.48 -2.62 -8.97
N LYS A 7 -10.79 -1.35 -8.71
CA LYS A 7 -11.28 -0.40 -9.71
C LYS A 7 -10.48 0.88 -9.62
N LYS A 8 -10.18 1.48 -10.77
CA LYS A 8 -9.67 2.85 -10.84
C LYS A 8 -10.78 3.77 -11.33
N PHE A 9 -11.09 4.81 -10.55
CA PHE A 9 -12.02 5.85 -10.95
C PHE A 9 -11.38 6.78 -11.99
N SER A 10 -12.21 7.55 -12.68
CA SER A 10 -11.79 8.47 -13.76
C SER A 10 -10.74 9.50 -13.30
N TYR A 11 -10.71 9.82 -12.00
CA TYR A 11 -9.75 10.72 -11.36
C TYR A 11 -8.45 10.03 -10.92
N ARG A 12 -8.23 8.77 -11.33
CA ARG A 12 -7.10 7.89 -10.94
C ARG A 12 -7.08 7.44 -9.49
N GLU A 13 -8.14 7.69 -8.74
CA GLU A 13 -8.31 7.12 -7.41
C GLU A 13 -8.51 5.61 -7.50
N THR A 14 -7.81 4.88 -6.64
CA THR A 14 -7.92 3.42 -6.55
C THR A 14 -8.98 3.06 -5.51
N SER A 15 -9.86 2.14 -5.86
CA SER A 15 -10.91 1.62 -4.99
C SER A 15 -10.83 0.09 -4.97
N VAL A 16 -10.95 -0.47 -3.77
CA VAL A 16 -10.82 -1.89 -3.51
C VAL A 16 -12.04 -2.35 -2.76
N GLU A 17 -12.67 -3.42 -3.24
CA GLU A 17 -13.84 -4.03 -2.63
C GLU A 17 -13.61 -5.52 -2.41
N ILE A 18 -13.69 -5.95 -1.15
CA ILE A 18 -13.55 -7.34 -0.74
C ILE A 18 -14.95 -7.97 -0.76
N ASN A 19 -15.19 -8.92 -1.65
CA ASN A 19 -16.51 -9.53 -1.86
C ASN A 19 -16.72 -10.81 -1.01
N GLU A 20 -15.85 -11.04 -0.04
CA GLU A 20 -15.88 -12.21 0.83
C GLU A 20 -15.70 -11.80 2.29
N SER A 21 -16.21 -12.62 3.21
CA SER A 21 -16.02 -12.41 4.63
C SER A 21 -14.60 -12.79 5.03
N VAL A 22 -13.82 -11.81 5.48
CA VAL A 22 -12.46 -12.00 6.02
C VAL A 22 -12.40 -11.89 7.54
N ARG A 23 -13.56 -11.88 8.22
CA ARG A 23 -13.64 -11.71 9.68
C ARG A 23 -12.96 -12.85 10.43
N GLY A 24 -12.01 -12.52 11.31
CA GLY A 24 -11.32 -13.51 12.14
C GLY A 24 -10.28 -14.36 11.39
N GLU A 25 -10.11 -14.14 10.08
CA GLU A 25 -9.18 -14.88 9.25
C GLU A 25 -7.80 -14.22 9.18
N ASP A 26 -6.80 -15.01 8.80
CA ASP A 26 -5.45 -14.56 8.48
C ASP A 26 -5.36 -14.22 6.99
N VAL A 27 -5.30 -12.92 6.66
CA VAL A 27 -5.26 -12.44 5.27
C VAL A 27 -3.83 -12.16 4.84
N PHE A 28 -3.45 -12.69 3.68
CA PHE A 28 -2.16 -12.43 3.05
C PHE A 28 -2.39 -11.62 1.77
N ILE A 29 -1.81 -10.42 1.71
CA ILE A 29 -1.90 -9.54 0.54
C ILE A 29 -0.54 -9.55 -0.15
N VAL A 30 -0.49 -10.08 -1.37
CA VAL A 30 0.73 -10.15 -2.17
C VAL A 30 0.73 -9.00 -3.18
N GLN A 31 1.71 -8.11 -3.11
CA GLN A 31 1.85 -7.00 -4.06
C GLN A 31 3.31 -6.88 -4.52
N SER A 32 3.55 -6.95 -5.84
CA SER A 32 4.91 -6.98 -6.40
C SER A 32 5.53 -5.61 -6.65
N GLY A 33 4.74 -4.53 -6.63
CA GLY A 33 5.24 -3.15 -6.70
C GLY A 33 5.91 -2.77 -8.05
N CYS A 34 5.80 -3.59 -9.09
CA CYS A 34 6.41 -3.32 -10.40
C CYS A 34 5.54 -2.35 -11.24
N GLY A 35 6.18 -1.42 -11.96
CA GLY A 35 5.49 -0.41 -12.78
C GLY A 35 5.19 0.87 -12.00
N GLU A 36 3.91 1.18 -11.82
CA GLU A 36 3.43 2.35 -11.06
C GLU A 36 3.56 2.12 -9.55
N ILE A 37 4.77 2.34 -9.01
CA ILE A 37 5.12 2.08 -7.61
C ILE A 37 4.14 2.74 -6.62
N ASN A 38 3.75 3.99 -6.87
CA ASN A 38 2.85 4.74 -6.01
C ASN A 38 1.44 4.17 -6.02
N ASP A 39 0.91 3.86 -7.19
CA ASP A 39 -0.43 3.29 -7.32
C ASP A 39 -0.50 1.92 -6.65
N ASN A 40 0.52 1.08 -6.85
CA ASN A 40 0.59 -0.25 -6.23
C ASN A 40 0.70 -0.16 -4.70
N LEU A 41 1.46 0.82 -4.18
CA LEU A 41 1.57 1.07 -2.75
C LEU A 41 0.23 1.57 -2.17
N MET A 42 -0.42 2.50 -2.85
CA MET A 42 -1.74 3.01 -2.44
C MET A 42 -2.80 1.91 -2.46
N GLU A 43 -2.83 1.08 -3.50
CA GLU A 43 -3.72 -0.08 -3.60
C GLU A 43 -3.52 -1.04 -2.43
N LEU A 44 -2.26 -1.37 -2.10
CA LEU A 44 -1.93 -2.22 -0.96
C LEU A 44 -2.42 -1.63 0.37
N LEU A 45 -2.19 -0.34 0.61
CA LEU A 45 -2.64 0.34 1.83
C LEU A 45 -4.16 0.35 1.96
N ILE A 46 -4.88 0.58 0.85
CA ILE A 46 -6.34 0.56 0.82
C ILE A 46 -6.86 -0.86 1.08
N MET A 47 -6.24 -1.90 0.50
CA MET A 47 -6.57 -3.30 0.80
C MET A 47 -6.38 -3.63 2.29
N ILE A 48 -5.26 -3.23 2.88
CA ILE A 48 -4.99 -3.45 4.32
C ILE A 48 -6.07 -2.78 5.17
N ASN A 49 -6.43 -1.54 4.84
CA ASN A 49 -7.47 -0.81 5.54
C ASN A 49 -8.84 -1.50 5.41
N ALA A 50 -9.21 -1.95 4.21
CA ALA A 50 -10.45 -2.69 3.97
C ALA A 50 -10.50 -3.99 4.79
N CYS A 51 -9.42 -4.77 4.81
CA CYS A 51 -9.31 -5.98 5.63
C CYS A 51 -9.44 -5.69 7.13
N LYS A 52 -8.85 -4.57 7.59
CA LYS A 52 -8.90 -4.15 8.99
C LYS A 52 -10.33 -3.73 9.40
N ILE A 53 -11.03 -2.98 8.56
CA ILE A 53 -12.45 -2.61 8.78
C ILE A 53 -13.34 -3.87 8.76
N ALA A 54 -13.05 -4.82 7.89
CA ALA A 54 -13.73 -6.11 7.81
C ALA A 54 -13.43 -7.05 9.01
N SER A 55 -12.66 -6.60 10.00
CA SER A 55 -12.31 -7.35 11.22
C SER A 55 -11.50 -8.62 10.95
N ALA A 56 -10.56 -8.57 10.02
CA ALA A 56 -9.55 -9.61 9.86
C ALA A 56 -8.72 -9.75 11.15
N SER A 57 -8.38 -10.98 11.53
CA SER A 57 -7.57 -11.25 12.73
C SER A 57 -6.13 -10.76 12.52
N ARG A 58 -5.58 -11.03 11.34
CA ARG A 58 -4.23 -10.62 10.95
C ARG A 58 -4.20 -10.26 9.48
N VAL A 59 -3.44 -9.23 9.15
CA VAL A 59 -3.18 -8.83 7.77
C VAL A 59 -1.68 -8.83 7.55
N THR A 60 -1.19 -9.73 6.71
CA THR A 60 0.23 -9.85 6.36
C THR A 60 0.43 -9.36 4.93
N ALA A 61 1.18 -8.28 4.77
CA ALA A 61 1.58 -7.79 3.46
C ALA A 61 2.88 -8.49 3.01
N VAL A 62 2.81 -9.21 1.90
CA VAL A 62 3.96 -9.85 1.26
C VAL A 62 4.39 -8.96 0.09
N ILE A 63 5.52 -8.28 0.27
CA ILE A 63 6.06 -7.34 -0.70
C ILE A 63 7.45 -7.82 -1.13
N PRO A 64 7.57 -8.54 -2.27
CA PRO A 64 8.84 -9.06 -2.74
C PRO A 64 9.89 -7.97 -3.02
N CYS A 65 9.44 -6.80 -3.50
CA CYS A 65 10.29 -5.64 -3.76
C CYS A 65 9.71 -4.44 -3.02
N PHE A 66 10.30 -4.07 -1.88
CA PHE A 66 9.77 -2.98 -1.07
C PHE A 66 9.96 -1.63 -1.78
N PRO A 67 8.88 -0.92 -2.13
CA PRO A 67 8.99 0.38 -2.76
C PRO A 67 9.65 1.36 -1.80
N TYR A 68 10.42 2.31 -2.34
CA TYR A 68 11.14 3.32 -1.54
C TYR A 68 12.24 2.80 -0.60
N ALA A 69 12.65 1.54 -0.71
CA ALA A 69 13.71 0.98 0.13
C ALA A 69 15.06 1.74 0.09
N ARG A 70 15.31 2.56 -0.94
CA ARG A 70 16.54 3.36 -1.11
C ARG A 70 16.46 4.77 -0.51
N GLN A 71 15.32 5.17 0.05
CA GLN A 71 15.14 6.46 0.73
C GLN A 71 15.29 6.34 2.26
N ASP A 72 15.93 5.27 2.73
CA ASP A 72 16.22 5.00 4.13
C ASP A 72 17.24 5.98 4.74
N ARG A 73 18.07 6.61 3.90
CA ARG A 73 19.13 7.52 4.34
C ARG A 73 18.75 8.98 4.18
N LYS A 74 19.08 9.77 5.20
CA LYS A 74 18.92 11.23 5.23
C LYS A 74 20.11 11.91 4.55
N ASP A 75 20.37 11.55 3.29
CA ASP A 75 21.55 12.04 2.54
C ASP A 75 21.35 13.43 1.91
N LYS A 76 20.16 14.03 2.09
CA LYS A 76 19.91 15.43 1.71
C LYS A 76 20.25 16.34 2.89
N VAL A 77 21.45 16.94 2.83
CA VAL A 77 21.80 18.12 3.62
C VAL A 77 20.76 19.19 3.30
N THR A 78 19.96 19.58 4.29
CA THR A 78 18.93 20.61 4.14
C THR A 78 19.60 21.90 3.67
N GLU A 79 19.17 22.43 2.52
CA GLU A 79 19.51 23.77 1.98
C GLU A 79 19.05 24.93 2.91
N GLU A 80 18.63 24.65 4.14
CA GLU A 80 18.30 25.64 5.18
C GLU A 80 19.51 26.49 5.61
N LYS A 81 20.74 26.18 5.16
CA LYS A 81 21.94 26.99 5.47
C LYS A 81 22.27 28.09 4.47
N LEU A 82 21.61 28.17 3.31
CA LEU A 82 21.94 29.21 2.31
C LEU A 82 21.22 30.55 2.53
N PHE A 83 20.12 30.59 3.29
CA PHE A 83 19.36 31.82 3.54
C PHE A 83 19.71 32.52 4.88
N ALA A 84 20.72 32.02 5.58
CA ALA A 84 21.17 32.57 6.87
C ALA A 84 22.50 33.35 6.80
N LEU A 85 22.96 33.73 5.60
CA LEU A 85 24.12 34.60 5.36
C LEU A 85 23.71 35.93 4.74
#